data_AF-A0A2V3Q137-F1
#
_entry.id   AF-A0A2V3Q137-F1
#
_cell.length_a   1.000
_cell.length_b   1.000
_cell.length_c   1.000
_cell.angle_alpha   90.00
_cell.angle_beta   90.00
_cell.angle_gamma   90.00
#
_symmetry.space_group_name_H-M   'P 1'
#
loop_
_entity.id
_entity.type
_entity.pdbx_description
1 polymer ?
#
loop_
_entity_poly.entity_id
_entity_poly.type
_entity_poly.pdbx_seq_one_letter_code
_entity_poly.pdbx_strand_id
1 'polypeptide(L)'
;MKKYLLFFFITVTFTVFSQGRKDIKPDRIIDVGAMGISDKFQIALDCSTEKLSSWSGLNKLVEEDCGTIQFGVSQNNSVTVGSSFYFEIFYNNTSTSGAHLIGVKGTYK
;
A
#
# COMPACT_ATOMS: atom_id res chain seq x y z
N MET A 1 30.31 6.30 49.17
CA MET A 1 30.09 4.90 48.73
C MET A 1 29.40 4.92 47.37
N LYS A 2 30.00 4.30 46.36
CA LYS A 2 29.36 3.96 45.07
C LYS A 2 28.23 2.96 45.32
N LYS A 3 27.09 3.13 44.64
CA LYS A 3 26.36 2.02 43.98
C LYS A 3 25.35 2.60 42.99
N TYR A 4 25.36 1.98 41.83
CA TYR A 4 24.76 2.41 40.57
C TYR A 4 23.30 2.03 40.45
N LEU A 5 22.71 2.59 39.38
CA LEU A 5 21.74 1.95 38.50
C LEU A 5 20.27 2.08 38.94
N LEU A 6 19.57 3.03 38.33
CA LEU A 6 18.17 2.79 37.98
C LEU A 6 18.01 2.92 36.47
N PHE A 7 17.50 1.84 35.91
CA PHE A 7 17.42 1.54 34.51
C PHE A 7 16.52 2.52 33.76
N PHE A 8 17.02 2.94 32.60
CA PHE A 8 16.24 3.48 31.49
C PHE A 8 15.20 2.44 31.05
N PHE A 9 13.93 2.69 31.30
CA PHE A 9 12.82 2.02 30.61
C PHE A 9 11.72 3.06 30.40
N ILE A 10 11.50 3.45 29.15
CA ILE A 10 10.22 3.54 28.43
C ILE A 10 10.57 4.12 27.06
N THR A 11 11.22 3.31 26.23
CA THR A 11 11.06 3.37 24.78
C THR A 11 10.13 2.23 24.43
N VAL A 12 8.82 2.44 24.64
CA VAL A 12 7.80 1.63 23.96
C VAL A 12 7.74 2.15 22.53
N THR A 13 8.80 1.85 21.79
CA THR A 13 8.90 2.04 20.35
C THR A 13 7.93 1.07 19.68
N PHE A 14 6.87 1.62 19.10
CA PHE A 14 6.14 1.26 17.87
C PHE A 14 6.60 0.05 17.02
N THR A 15 6.86 -1.13 17.59
CA THR A 15 7.35 -2.30 16.82
C THR A 15 6.33 -3.43 16.65
N VAL A 16 5.06 -3.21 16.97
CA VAL A 16 4.04 -4.28 16.84
C VAL A 16 3.41 -4.35 15.43
N PHE A 17 3.61 -3.36 14.55
CA PHE A 17 2.96 -3.35 13.23
C PHE A 17 3.72 -4.06 12.09
N SER A 18 4.92 -4.60 12.33
CA SER A 18 5.76 -5.14 11.24
C SER A 18 5.76 -6.67 11.11
N GLN A 19 5.26 -7.42 12.11
CA GLN A 19 5.44 -8.89 12.13
C GLN A 19 4.25 -9.71 11.60
N GLY A 20 3.10 -9.10 11.30
CA GLY A 20 1.89 -9.83 10.88
C GLY A 20 1.59 -9.87 9.36
N ARG A 21 2.35 -9.17 8.52
CA ARG A 21 2.01 -8.96 7.10
C ARG A 21 2.59 -9.97 6.11
N LYS A 22 3.13 -11.11 6.58
CA LYS A 22 3.89 -12.01 5.70
C LYS A 22 3.04 -13.02 4.89
N ASP A 23 1.74 -13.18 5.22
CA ASP A 23 0.87 -14.19 4.60
C ASP A 23 -0.47 -13.65 4.05
N ILE A 24 -0.65 -12.33 3.96
CA ILE A 24 -1.86 -11.75 3.36
C ILE A 24 -1.74 -11.85 1.84
N LYS A 25 -2.33 -12.89 1.25
CA LYS A 25 -2.54 -12.93 -0.20
C LYS A 25 -3.51 -11.81 -0.58
N PRO A 26 -3.28 -11.11 -1.71
CA PRO A 26 -4.24 -10.13 -2.21
C PRO A 26 -5.61 -10.76 -2.38
N ASP A 27 -6.66 -10.06 -1.95
CA ASP A 27 -8.06 -10.44 -2.17
C ASP A 27 -8.36 -10.46 -3.68
N ARG A 28 -7.66 -9.62 -4.45
CA ARG A 28 -7.71 -9.59 -5.90
C ARG A 28 -6.42 -9.04 -6.51
N ILE A 29 -6.10 -9.50 -7.72
CA ILE A 29 -4.98 -9.00 -8.51
C ILE A 29 -5.51 -8.34 -9.79
N ILE A 30 -5.07 -7.12 -10.04
CA ILE A 30 -5.38 -6.33 -11.24
C ILE A 30 -4.14 -6.32 -12.14
N ASP A 31 -4.31 -6.71 -13.39
CA ASP A 31 -3.30 -6.51 -14.43
C ASP A 31 -3.63 -5.24 -15.21
N VAL A 32 -2.76 -4.23 -15.10
CA VAL A 32 -2.93 -2.92 -15.76
C VAL A 32 -2.23 -2.87 -17.12
N GLY A 33 -1.58 -3.96 -17.53
CA GLY A 33 -0.83 -4.04 -18.77
C GLY A 33 0.39 -3.12 -18.80
N ALA A 34 0.69 -2.60 -19.98
CA ALA A 34 1.83 -1.71 -20.19
C ALA A 34 1.49 -0.26 -19.83
N MET A 35 2.13 0.24 -18.77
CA MET A 35 1.91 1.57 -18.23
C MET A 35 3.16 2.45 -18.34
N GLY A 36 2.96 3.64 -18.89
CA GLY A 36 3.92 4.74 -18.85
C GLY A 36 3.62 5.68 -17.69
N ILE A 37 4.50 6.65 -17.50
CA ILE A 37 4.42 7.66 -16.43
C ILE A 37 3.12 8.47 -16.45
N SER A 38 2.58 8.75 -17.63
CA SER A 38 1.35 9.53 -17.79
C SER A 38 0.08 8.68 -17.80
N ASP A 39 0.22 7.35 -17.81
CA ASP A 39 -0.93 6.46 -17.77
C ASP A 39 -1.48 6.38 -16.35
N LYS A 40 -2.77 6.09 -16.28
CA LYS A 40 -3.48 5.93 -15.02
C LYS A 40 -4.40 4.73 -15.08
N PHE A 41 -4.62 4.12 -13.93
CA PHE A 41 -5.65 3.13 -13.72
C PHE A 41 -6.52 3.54 -12.54
N GLN A 42 -7.66 2.88 -12.40
CA GLN A 42 -8.63 3.20 -11.36
C GLN A 42 -9.01 1.95 -10.61
N ILE A 43 -9.28 2.11 -9.31
CA ILE A 43 -9.98 1.12 -8.51
C ILE A 43 -11.26 1.74 -7.99
N ALA A 44 -12.28 0.90 -7.80
CA ALA A 44 -13.50 1.29 -7.09
C ALA A 44 -13.47 0.67 -5.69
N LEU A 45 -13.73 1.52 -4.69
CA LEU A 45 -14.02 1.12 -3.32
C LEU A 45 -15.42 1.58 -2.95
N ASP A 46 -16.19 0.74 -2.27
CA ASP A 46 -17.51 1.12 -1.77
C ASP A 46 -17.38 2.09 -0.59
N CYS A 47 -17.74 3.37 -0.78
CA CYS A 47 -17.66 4.37 0.30
C CYS A 47 -18.48 4.06 1.56
N SER A 48 -19.45 3.15 1.49
CA SER A 48 -20.22 2.75 2.68
C SER A 48 -19.45 1.81 3.60
N THR A 49 -18.51 1.02 3.05
CA THR A 49 -17.85 -0.05 3.79
C THR A 49 -16.33 -0.06 3.66
N GLU A 50 -15.77 0.46 2.57
CA GLU A 50 -14.37 0.36 2.20
C GLU A 50 -13.68 1.72 2.20
N LYS A 51 -12.47 1.78 2.76
CA LYS A 51 -11.64 2.98 2.76
C LYS A 51 -10.17 2.64 2.52
N LEU A 52 -9.55 3.31 1.54
CA LEU A 52 -8.13 3.25 1.25
C LEU A 52 -7.33 3.57 2.52
N SER A 53 -6.30 2.76 2.79
CA SER A 53 -5.47 2.89 3.98
C SER A 53 -4.01 3.18 3.65
N SER A 54 -3.44 2.52 2.64
CA SER A 54 -2.06 2.80 2.19
C SER A 54 -1.81 2.22 0.80
N TRP A 55 -0.81 2.73 0.10
CA TRP A 55 -0.33 2.21 -1.18
C TRP A 55 1.18 2.44 -1.26
N SER A 56 1.89 1.63 -2.04
CA SER A 56 3.34 1.76 -2.23
C SER A 56 3.75 1.57 -3.68
N GLY A 57 4.74 2.34 -4.14
CA GLY A 57 5.24 2.31 -5.52
C GLY A 57 4.28 2.90 -6.58
N LEU A 58 3.17 3.47 -6.13
CA LEU A 58 2.16 4.14 -6.93
C LEU A 58 1.99 5.58 -6.46
N ASN A 59 1.57 6.46 -7.37
CA ASN A 59 1.15 7.82 -7.06
C ASN A 59 -0.39 7.84 -7.06
N LYS A 60 -1.00 8.17 -5.91
CA LYS A 60 -2.43 8.48 -5.84
C LYS A 60 -2.64 9.84 -6.51
N LEU A 61 -3.58 9.91 -7.46
CA LEU A 61 -3.79 11.10 -8.29
C LEU A 61 -5.00 11.94 -7.86
N VAL A 62 -5.75 11.45 -6.87
CA VAL A 62 -6.96 12.06 -6.34
C VAL A 62 -6.94 11.97 -4.82
N GLU A 63 -7.61 12.87 -4.11
CA GLU A 63 -7.53 12.95 -2.63
C GLU A 63 -8.53 12.00 -1.94
N GLU A 64 -9.49 11.44 -2.65
CA GLU A 64 -10.55 10.60 -2.10
C GLU A 64 -10.02 9.25 -1.60
N ASP A 65 -10.50 8.81 -0.44
CA ASP A 65 -10.13 7.52 0.15
C ASP A 65 -11.14 6.41 -0.15
N CYS A 66 -12.21 6.69 -0.88
CA CYS A 66 -13.21 5.72 -1.31
C CYS A 66 -13.86 6.16 -2.63
N GLY A 67 -14.69 5.32 -3.24
CA GLY A 67 -15.25 5.59 -4.56
C GLY A 67 -14.24 5.25 -5.65
N THR A 68 -14.22 6.03 -6.74
CA THR A 68 -13.28 5.83 -7.83
C THR A 68 -11.95 6.52 -7.54
N ILE A 69 -10.95 5.74 -7.16
CA ILE A 69 -9.60 6.23 -6.83
C ILE A 69 -8.68 5.99 -8.02
N GLN A 70 -7.94 7.03 -8.44
CA GLN A 70 -7.01 6.95 -9.56
C GLN A 70 -5.57 6.85 -9.08
N PHE A 71 -4.82 5.96 -9.73
CA PHE A 71 -3.41 5.73 -9.46
C PHE A 71 -2.61 5.83 -10.77
N GLY A 72 -1.40 6.38 -10.67
CA GLY A 72 -0.36 6.30 -11.68
C GLY A 72 0.84 5.53 -11.13
N VAL A 73 1.71 5.05 -12.01
CA VAL A 73 2.95 4.43 -11.56
C VAL A 73 3.91 5.52 -11.07
N SER A 74 4.61 5.29 -9.96
CA SER A 74 5.52 6.30 -9.42
C SER A 74 6.72 6.52 -10.36
N GLN A 75 7.07 7.78 -10.62
CA GLN A 75 8.28 8.13 -11.36
C GLN A 75 9.49 7.76 -10.51
N ASN A 76 10.09 6.61 -10.82
CA ASN A 76 11.37 6.23 -10.26
C ASN A 76 12.40 6.29 -11.38
N ASN A 77 13.47 7.07 -11.20
CA ASN A 77 14.50 7.32 -12.23
C ASN A 77 15.31 6.06 -12.62
N SER A 78 15.04 4.91 -12.00
CA SER A 78 15.76 3.65 -12.18
C SER A 78 14.93 2.55 -12.87
N VAL A 79 13.81 2.90 -13.50
CA VAL A 79 12.92 1.90 -14.09
C VAL A 79 13.29 1.61 -15.54
N THR A 80 13.46 0.33 -15.86
CA THR A 80 13.76 -0.14 -17.23
C THR A 80 12.46 -0.47 -17.97
N VAL A 81 12.26 0.15 -19.14
CA VAL A 81 11.16 -0.17 -20.07
C VAL A 81 11.11 -1.68 -20.35
N GLY A 82 9.90 -2.24 -20.36
CA GLY A 82 9.65 -3.68 -20.52
C GLY A 82 9.76 -4.49 -19.23
N SER A 83 10.26 -3.91 -18.14
CA SER A 83 10.32 -4.61 -16.84
C SER A 83 8.93 -4.73 -16.23
N SER A 84 8.67 -5.85 -15.58
CA SER A 84 7.44 -6.06 -14.82
C SER A 84 7.48 -5.34 -13.48
N PHE A 85 6.33 -4.91 -13.00
CA PHE A 85 6.15 -4.43 -11.64
C PHE A 85 5.01 -5.15 -10.93
N TYR A 86 5.06 -5.12 -9.60
CA TYR A 86 4.00 -5.54 -8.72
C TYR A 86 3.94 -4.58 -7.52
N PHE A 87 2.76 -4.04 -7.27
CA PHE A 87 2.48 -3.11 -6.17
C PHE A 87 1.25 -3.55 -5.40
N GLU A 88 1.12 -3.03 -4.19
CA GLU A 88 0.03 -3.37 -3.29
C GLU A 88 -0.72 -2.11 -2.87
N ILE A 89 -2.04 -2.21 -2.92
CA ILE A 89 -2.96 -1.20 -2.40
C ILE A 89 -3.73 -1.83 -1.26
N PHE A 90 -3.68 -1.19 -0.09
CA PHE A 90 -4.37 -1.63 1.11
C PHE A 90 -5.61 -0.78 1.33
N TYR A 91 -6.70 -1.44 1.73
CA TYR A 91 -7.91 -0.77 2.16
C TYR A 91 -8.50 -1.49 3.37
N ASN A 92 -9.26 -0.78 4.18
CA ASN A 92 -9.96 -1.33 5.32
C ASN A 92 -11.43 -1.54 4.94
N ASN A 93 -12.01 -2.65 5.35
CA ASN A 93 -13.44 -2.88 5.26
C ASN A 93 -14.06 -2.82 6.66
N THR A 94 -14.90 -1.82 6.89
CA THR A 94 -15.59 -1.57 8.16
C THR A 94 -16.66 -2.61 8.48
N SER A 95 -17.23 -3.29 7.48
CA SER A 95 -18.21 -4.36 7.70
C SER A 95 -17.59 -5.62 8.30
N THR A 96 -16.32 -5.90 8.01
CA THR A 96 -15.59 -7.05 8.52
C THR A 96 -14.50 -6.67 9.53
N SER A 97 -14.27 -5.36 9.75
CA SER A 97 -13.15 -4.82 10.53
C SER A 97 -11.78 -5.37 10.07
N GLY A 98 -11.70 -5.79 8.81
CA GLY A 98 -10.52 -6.43 8.22
C GLY A 98 -9.74 -5.48 7.31
N ALA A 99 -8.42 -5.67 7.26
CA ALA A 99 -7.58 -5.08 6.24
C ALA A 99 -7.55 -6.00 5.01
N HIS A 100 -7.69 -5.39 3.85
CA HIS A 100 -7.75 -6.03 2.54
C HIS A 100 -6.63 -5.50 1.65
N LEU A 101 -6.26 -6.29 0.65
CA LEU A 101 -5.10 -6.05 -0.20
C LEU A 101 -5.46 -6.30 -1.67
N ILE A 102 -5.15 -5.32 -2.51
CA ILE A 102 -5.23 -5.42 -3.97
C ILE A 102 -3.82 -5.46 -4.51
N GLY A 103 -3.48 -6.55 -5.20
CA GLY A 103 -2.25 -6.63 -5.98
C GLY A 103 -2.45 -5.93 -7.31
N VAL A 104 -1.49 -5.11 -7.73
CA VAL A 104 -1.48 -4.45 -9.04
C VAL A 104 -0.21 -4.85 -9.75
N LYS A 105 -0.33 -5.45 -10.94
CA LYS A 105 0.81 -5.87 -11.75
C LYS A 105 0.72 -5.31 -13.16
N GLY A 106 1.87 -5.17 -13.80
CA GLY A 106 1.95 -4.71 -15.18
C GLY A 106 3.40 -4.65 -15.66
N THR A 107 3.62 -3.95 -16.76
CA THR A 107 4.95 -3.68 -17.31
C THR A 107 5.14 -2.20 -17.55
N TYR A 108 6.37 -1.72 -17.40
CA TYR A 108 6.72 -0.34 -17.72
C TYR A 108 6.85 -0.16 -19.24
N LYS A 109 6.31 0.92 -19.80
CA LYS A 109 6.52 1.32 -21.20
C LYS A 109 7.08 2.74 -21.31
#